data_AF-A0A356BWG1-F1
#
_entry.id   AF-A0A356BWG1-F1
#
_cell.length_a   1.000
_cell.length_b   1.000
_cell.length_c   1.000
_cell.angle_alpha   90.00
_cell.angle_beta   90.00
_cell.angle_gamma   90.00
#
_symmetry.space_group_name_H-M   'P 1'
#
loop_
_entity.id
_entity.type
_entity.pdbx_description
1 polymer ?
#
loop_
_entity_poly.entity_id
_entity_poly.type
_entity_poly.pdbx_seq_one_letter_code
_entity_poly.pdbx_strand_id
1 'polypeptide(L)' 'MQAKVRWNGKLGFVGISGTNHAVVMDVSKENGGDGAAASPMEMVLLGLAGCSGIDVALIVKKKRLNVRDFEIFVHGERAD' A
#
# COMPACT_ATOMS: atom_id res chain seq x y z
N MET A 1 -0.59 -5.88 16.09
CA MET A 1 -0.42 -6.27 14.67
C MET A 1 0.91 -6.98 14.52
N GLN A 2 1.00 -7.99 13.65
CA GLN A 2 2.27 -8.67 13.34
C GLN A 2 2.42 -8.76 11.83
N ALA A 3 3.65 -8.63 11.33
CA ALA A 3 4.00 -8.83 9.94
C ALA A 3 5.45 -9.34 9.87
N LYS A 4 5.74 -10.18 8.89
CA LYS A 4 7.09 -10.68 8.61
C LYS A 4 7.50 -10.23 7.23
N VAL A 5 8.72 -9.72 7.09
CA VAL A 5 9.28 -9.34 5.78
C VAL A 5 10.44 -10.28 5.47
N ARG A 6 10.46 -10.85 4.26
CA ARG A 6 11.55 -11.68 3.75
C ARG A 6 12.18 -11.01 2.54
N TRP A 7 13.49 -10.85 2.58
CA TRP A 7 14.30 -10.39 1.47
C TRP A 7 14.31 -11.39 0.31
N ASN A 8 14.22 -10.93 -0.93
CA ASN A 8 14.19 -11.80 -2.12
C ASN A 8 15.57 -12.06 -2.75
N GLY A 9 16.65 -11.51 -2.16
CA GLY A 9 18.01 -11.62 -2.70
C GLY A 9 18.47 -10.43 -3.56
N LYS A 10 17.60 -9.43 -3.79
CA LYS A 10 17.88 -8.19 -4.55
C LYS A 10 17.27 -6.98 -3.83
N LEU A 11 16.98 -5.85 -4.48
CA LEU A 11 16.31 -4.72 -3.80
C LEU A 11 14.80 -4.91 -3.58
N GLY A 12 14.33 -6.16 -3.43
CA GLY A 12 12.92 -6.49 -3.22
C GLY A 12 12.64 -7.36 -1.99
N PHE A 13 11.39 -7.36 -1.57
CA PHE A 13 10.92 -8.00 -0.35
C PHE A 13 9.54 -8.61 -0.54
N VAL A 14 9.25 -9.67 0.24
CA VAL A 14 7.91 -10.23 0.40
C VAL A 14 7.48 -10.06 1.85
N GLY A 15 6.45 -9.24 2.08
CA GLY A 15 5.77 -9.09 3.35
C GLY A 15 4.65 -10.10 3.51
N ILE A 16 4.57 -10.77 4.65
CA ILE A 16 3.45 -11.63 5.05
C ILE A 16 2.78 -11.00 6.26
N SER A 17 1.50 -10.65 6.13
CA SER A 17 0.70 -10.10 7.22
C SER A 17 0.39 -11.17 8.29
N GLY A 18 0.01 -10.75 9.49
CA GLY A 18 -0.50 -11.67 10.52
C GLY A 18 -1.78 -12.41 10.15
N THR A 19 -2.47 -11.97 9.09
CA THR A 19 -3.62 -12.66 8.48
C THR A 19 -3.22 -13.57 7.32
N ASN A 20 -1.92 -13.84 7.15
CA ASN A 20 -1.35 -14.70 6.12
C ASN A 20 -1.59 -14.21 4.67
N HIS A 21 -1.57 -12.90 4.45
CA HIS A 21 -1.61 -12.30 3.11
C HIS A 21 -0.22 -11.83 2.69
N ALA A 22 0.16 -12.14 1.46
CA ALA A 22 1.46 -11.76 0.91
C ALA A 22 1.37 -10.44 0.12
N VAL A 23 2.37 -9.59 0.30
CA VAL A 23 2.56 -8.36 -0.45
C VAL A 23 4.01 -8.32 -0.92
N VAL A 24 4.21 -8.08 -2.21
CA VAL A 24 5.55 -7.94 -2.80
C VAL A 24 5.88 -6.46 -2.88
N MET A 25 7.13 -6.13 -2.54
CA MET A 25 7.69 -4.79 -2.67
C MET A 25 8.99 -4.87 -3.45
N ASP A 26 9.25 -3.87 -4.26
CA ASP A 26 10.49 -3.76 -5.02
C ASP A 26 10.83 -2.30 -5.24
N VAL A 27 12.06 -2.02 -5.68
CA VAL A 27 12.51 -0.68 -5.99
C VAL A 27 12.47 -0.50 -7.52
N SER A 28 12.31 0.73 -8.01
CA SER A 28 12.35 1.00 -9.45
C SER A 28 13.69 0.58 -10.05
N LYS A 29 13.70 0.29 -11.36
CA LYS A 29 14.92 -0.07 -12.09
C LYS A 29 15.99 1.02 -12.02
N GLU A 30 15.56 2.28 -12.07
CA GLU A 30 16.43 3.46 -11.94
C GLU A 30 17.17 3.51 -10.59
N ASN A 31 16.56 2.95 -9.55
CA ASN A 31 17.10 2.87 -8.21
C ASN A 31 17.71 1.47 -7.90
N GLY A 32 17.97 0.66 -8.93
CA GLY A 32 18.67 -0.62 -8.83
C GLY A 32 17.82 -1.85 -8.48
N GLY A 33 16.50 -1.71 -8.44
CA GLY A 33 15.57 -2.85 -8.27
C GLY A 33 15.17 -3.50 -9.58
N ASP A 34 14.29 -4.50 -9.52
CA ASP A 34 13.77 -5.14 -10.74
C ASP A 34 12.55 -4.38 -11.30
N GLY A 35 11.98 -3.44 -10.53
CA GLY A 35 10.74 -2.72 -10.86
C GLY A 35 9.52 -3.64 -10.95
N ALA A 36 9.53 -4.77 -10.24
CA ALA A 36 8.53 -5.83 -10.35
C ALA A 36 7.31 -5.65 -9.42
N ALA A 37 7.36 -4.70 -8.49
CA ALA A 37 6.29 -4.39 -7.54
C ALA A 37 6.41 -2.94 -7.06
N ALA A 38 5.38 -2.44 -6.36
CA ALA A 38 5.42 -1.09 -5.81
C ALA A 38 6.49 -0.97 -4.71
N SER A 39 7.03 0.23 -4.58
CA SER A 39 8.04 0.56 -3.60
C SER A 39 7.50 0.50 -2.17
N PRO A 40 8.36 0.23 -1.17
CA PRO A 40 7.96 0.32 0.22
C PRO A 40 7.32 1.68 0.58
N MET A 41 7.78 2.77 -0.04
CA MET A 41 7.19 4.11 0.18
C MET A 41 5.81 4.26 -0.45
N GLU A 42 5.60 3.76 -1.67
CA GLU A 42 4.25 3.71 -2.26
C GLU A 42 3.31 2.85 -1.42
N MET A 43 3.78 1.73 -0.87
CA MET A 43 2.98 0.91 0.06
C MET A 43 2.57 1.66 1.33
N VAL A 44 3.43 2.55 1.85
CA VAL A 44 3.06 3.42 2.98
C VAL A 44 1.94 4.38 2.58
N LEU A 45 2.03 5.01 1.40
CA LEU A 45 0.97 5.90 0.89
C LEU A 45 -0.34 5.15 0.66
N LEU A 46 -0.28 3.95 0.06
CA LEU A 46 -1.45 3.09 -0.15
C LEU A 46 -2.08 2.66 1.18
N GLY A 47 -1.27 2.30 2.18
CA GLY A 47 -1.75 1.96 3.52
C GLY A 47 -2.46 3.14 4.20
N LEU A 48 -1.90 4.35 4.08
CA LEU A 48 -2.51 5.58 4.60
C LEU A 48 -3.82 5.91 3.89
N ALA A 49 -3.83 5.90 2.55
CA ALA A 49 -5.02 6.15 1.74
C ALA A 49 -6.11 5.11 2.02
N GLY A 50 -5.75 3.83 2.15
CA GLY A 50 -6.67 2.75 2.50
C GLY A 50 -7.30 2.93 3.88
N CYS A 51 -6.51 3.34 4.88
CA CYS A 51 -7.03 3.62 6.23
C CYS A 51 -8.09 4.73 6.20
N SER A 52 -7.79 5.86 5.54
CA SER A 52 -8.73 6.96 5.36
C SER A 52 -9.96 6.56 4.51
N GLY A 53 -9.76 5.78 3.46
CA GLY A 53 -10.83 5.31 2.58
C GLY A 53 -11.82 4.38 3.28
N ILE A 54 -11.39 3.58 4.25
CA ILE A 54 -12.27 2.75 5.09
C ILE A 54 -13.25 3.63 5.86
N ASP A 55 -12.80 4.75 6.44
CA ASP A 55 -13.67 5.67 7.18
C ASP A 55 -14.74 6.28 6.26
N VAL A 56 -14.34 6.73 5.07
CA VAL A 56 -15.29 7.26 4.06
C VAL A 56 -16.30 6.19 3.64
N ALA A 57 -15.85 4.97 3.36
CA ALA A 57 -16.72 3.86 2.99
C ALA A 57 -17.74 3.54 4.11
N LEU A 58 -17.33 3.60 5.37
CA LEU A 58 -18.21 3.44 6.53
C LEU A 58 -19.26 4.55 6.61
N ILE A 59 -18.89 5.81 6.31
CA ILE A 59 -19.83 6.94 6.26
C ILE A 59 -20.85 6.73 5.14
N VAL A 60 -20.41 6.39 3.93
CA VAL A 60 -21.29 6.12 2.77
C VAL A 60 -22.31 5.05 3.13
N LYS A 61 -21.86 3.93 3.72
CA LYS A 61 -22.72 2.84 4.16
C LYS A 61 -23.71 3.30 5.25
N LYS A 62 -23.24 4.01 6.28
CA LYS A 62 -24.06 4.51 7.39
C LYS A 62 -25.15 5.49 6.91
N LYS A 63 -24.84 6.32 5.91
CA LYS A 63 -25.73 7.32 5.35
C LYS A 63 -26.63 6.80 4.21
N ARG A 64 -26.45 5.54 3.78
CA ARG A 64 -27.19 4.90 2.67
C ARG A 64 -27.09 5.71 1.36
N LEU A 65 -25.93 6.30 1.12
CA LEU A 65 -25.67 7.04 -0.11
C LEU A 65 -25.46 6.07 -1.27
N ASN A 66 -25.99 6.40 -2.44
CA ASN A 66 -25.78 5.64 -3.67
C ASN A 66 -24.52 6.15 -4.40
N VAL A 67 -23.34 5.82 -3.87
CA VAL A 67 -22.06 6.14 -4.50
C VAL A 67 -21.70 5.04 -5.50
N ARG A 68 -21.46 5.41 -6.76
CA ARG A 68 -21.11 4.46 -7.82
C ARG A 68 -19.61 4.19 -7.90
N ASP A 69 -18.80 5.18 -7.54
CA ASP A 69 -17.35 5.09 -7.57
C ASP A 69 -16.74 6.15 -6.65
N PHE A 70 -15.56 5.84 -6.08
CA PHE A 70 -14.71 6.82 -5.42
C PHE A 70 -13.26 6.33 -5.43
N GLU A 71 -12.35 7.26 -5.67
CA GLU A 71 -10.90 7.00 -5.71
C GLU A 71 -10.17 7.99 -4.79
N ILE A 72 -9.02 7.56 -4.26
CA ILE A 72 -8.15 8.41 -3.43
C ILE A 72 -6.81 8.53 -4.13
N PHE A 73 -6.49 9.73 -4.58
CA PHE A 73 -5.17 10.09 -5.08
C PHE A 73 -4.34 10.60 -3.91
N VAL A 74 -3.20 9.97 -3.67
CA VAL A 74 -2.28 10.33 -2.59
C VAL A 74 -0.91 10.65 -3.16
N HIS A 75 -0.36 11.78 -2.72
CA HIS A 75 0.99 12.22 -3.04
C HIS A 75 1.74 12.51 -1.75
N GLY A 76 3.01 12.13 -1.69
CA GLY A 76 3.88 12.39 -0.55
C GLY A 76 5.28 12.71 -1.04
N GLU A 77 5.85 13.77 -0.47
CA GLU A 77 7.23 14.16 -0.68
C GLU A 77 8.05 13.63 0.49
N ARG A 78 9.15 12.92 0.19
CA ARG A 78 10.07 12.44 1.21
C ARG A 78 11.10 13.55 1.43
N ALA A 79 11.33 13.91 2.70
CA ALA A 79 12.42 14.82 3.04
C ALA A 79 13.77 14.22 2.60
N ASP A 80 14.65 15.07 2.07
CA ASP A 80 16.00 14.72 1.63
C ASP A 80 16.88 14.18 2.77
#